data_AF-A0A2D9BEL3-F1
#
_entry.id   AF-A0A2D9BEL3-F1
#
_cell.length_a   1.000
_cell.length_b   1.000
_cell.length_c   1.000
_cell.angle_alpha   90.00
_cell.angle_beta   90.00
_cell.angle_gamma   90.00
#
_symmetry.space_group_name_H-M   'P 1'
#
loop_
_entity.id
_entity.type
_entity.pdbx_description
1 polymer ?
#
loop_
_entity_poly.entity_id
_entity_poly.type
_entity_poly.pdbx_seq_one_letter_code
_entity_poly.pdbx_strand_id
1 'polypeptide(L)'
;MRALLATEFYKLIKQSRTYYALAAIFVIEGVVLFSAYYQGAGIIDIVLSNLKDTFYFEGNLLNGNLVTYFILNSLWFHVPLILIIIMSGLLTTEYKDKTLQTVMMQPVKKWQYIFSKYIVAIVFTTCVVFVLALTSFLLSYALFGKG
;
A
#
# COMPACT_ATOMS: atom_id res chain seq x y z
N MET A 1 -6.43 10.66 25.24
CA MET A 1 -5.79 10.28 23.97
C MET A 1 -6.44 9.06 23.31
N ARG A 2 -6.69 7.96 24.03
CA ARG A 2 -7.31 6.74 23.45
C ARG A 2 -8.63 7.02 22.69
N ALA A 3 -9.53 7.83 23.27
CA ALA A 3 -10.78 8.21 22.61
C ALA A 3 -10.53 8.96 21.30
N LEU A 4 -9.58 9.92 21.25
CA LEU A 4 -9.25 10.66 20.03
C LEU A 4 -8.73 9.73 18.92
N LEU A 5 -7.84 8.79 19.27
CA LEU A 5 -7.32 7.81 18.32
C LEU A 5 -8.44 6.92 17.74
N ALA A 6 -9.34 6.41 18.59
CA ALA A 6 -10.45 5.58 18.15
C ALA A 6 -11.38 6.34 17.18
N THR A 7 -11.69 7.60 17.49
CA THR A 7 -12.54 8.44 16.62
C THR A 7 -11.87 8.70 15.26
N GLU A 8 -10.58 9.02 15.24
CA GLU A 8 -9.85 9.26 13.99
C GLU A 8 -9.71 7.99 13.15
N PHE A 9 -9.50 6.82 13.78
CA PHE A 9 -9.46 5.53 13.08
C PHE A 9 -10.82 5.19 12.46
N TYR A 10 -11.90 5.42 13.20
CA TYR A 10 -13.27 5.20 12.70
C TYR A 10 -13.59 6.12 11.51
N LYS A 11 -13.21 7.39 11.57
CA LYS A 11 -13.38 8.33 10.44
C LYS A 11 -12.62 7.86 9.21
N LEU A 12 -11.36 7.42 9.38
CA LEU A 12 -10.52 6.93 8.28
C LEU A 12 -11.16 5.74 7.58
N ILE A 13 -11.64 4.74 8.34
CA ILE A 13 -12.28 3.54 7.80
C ILE A 13 -13.61 3.88 7.12
N LYS A 14 -14.38 4.83 7.65
CA LYS A 14 -15.69 5.19 7.09
C LYS A 14 -15.58 6.02 5.80
N GLN A 15 -14.42 6.61 5.53
CA GLN A 15 -14.21 7.42 4.34
C GLN A 15 -14.25 6.55 3.07
N SER A 16 -15.16 6.83 2.14
CA SER A 16 -15.30 6.06 0.89
C SER A 16 -14.00 5.99 0.07
N ARG A 17 -13.18 7.06 0.14
CA ARG A 17 -11.88 7.14 -0.55
C ARG A 17 -10.91 6.03 -0.10
N THR A 18 -10.97 5.61 1.16
CA THR A 18 -10.13 4.54 1.72
C THR A 18 -10.40 3.21 1.02
N TYR A 19 -11.68 2.88 0.78
CA TYR A 19 -12.05 1.64 0.09
C TYR A 19 -11.69 1.67 -1.40
N TYR A 20 -11.92 2.79 -2.10
CA TYR A 20 -11.50 2.92 -3.50
C TYR A 20 -9.99 2.79 -3.68
N ALA A 21 -9.23 3.38 -2.76
CA ALA A 21 -7.78 3.29 -2.75
C ALA A 21 -7.28 1.87 -2.49
N LEU A 22 -7.85 1.18 -1.49
CA LEU A 22 -7.51 -0.21 -1.21
C LEU A 22 -7.83 -1.12 -2.42
N ALA A 23 -9.01 -0.93 -3.03
CA ALA A 23 -9.39 -1.66 -4.23
C ALA A 23 -8.43 -1.39 -5.40
N ALA A 24 -8.02 -0.14 -5.62
CA ALA A 24 -7.05 0.21 -6.65
C ALA A 24 -5.69 -0.50 -6.45
N ILE A 25 -5.23 -0.59 -5.19
CA ILE A 25 -4.00 -1.33 -4.86
C ILE A 25 -4.12 -2.80 -5.26
N PHE A 26 -5.20 -3.48 -4.88
CA PHE A 26 -5.43 -4.88 -5.24
C PHE A 26 -5.60 -5.10 -6.75
N VAL A 27 -6.22 -4.15 -7.45
CA VAL A 27 -6.35 -4.20 -8.92
C VAL A 27 -4.98 -4.10 -9.57
N ILE A 28 -4.12 -3.15 -9.13
CA ILE A 28 -2.76 -3.02 -9.67
C ILE A 28 -1.97 -4.29 -9.40
N GLU A 29 -2.01 -4.81 -8.17
CA GLU A 29 -1.38 -6.09 -7.81
C GLU A 29 -1.84 -7.23 -8.72
N GLY A 30 -3.15 -7.35 -8.96
CA GLY A 30 -3.71 -8.36 -9.87
C GLY A 30 -3.28 -8.20 -11.32
N VAL A 31 -3.20 -6.95 -11.83
CA VAL A 31 -2.71 -6.66 -13.18
C VAL A 31 -1.25 -7.06 -13.33
N VAL A 32 -0.41 -6.77 -12.33
CA VAL A 32 1.01 -7.15 -12.34
C VAL A 32 1.16 -8.67 -12.29
N LEU A 33 0.39 -9.37 -11.45
CA LEU A 33 0.39 -10.84 -11.39
C LEU A 33 -0.04 -11.47 -12.71
N PHE A 34 -1.09 -10.93 -13.34
CA PHE A 34 -1.55 -11.39 -14.64
C PHE A 34 -0.48 -11.18 -15.71
N SER A 35 0.17 -10.01 -15.73
CA SER A 35 1.30 -9.74 -16.62
C SER A 35 2.45 -10.72 -16.40
N ALA A 36 2.81 -11.01 -15.15
CA ALA A 36 3.84 -12.00 -14.82
C ALA A 36 3.47 -13.42 -15.29
N TYR A 37 2.19 -13.79 -15.25
CA TYR A 37 1.73 -15.12 -15.67
C TYR A 37 1.85 -15.30 -17.20
N TYR A 38 1.45 -14.30 -17.98
CA TYR A 38 1.50 -14.39 -19.45
C TYR A 38 2.89 -14.06 -20.03
N GLN A 39 3.65 -13.21 -19.36
CA GLN A 39 4.86 -12.59 -19.91
C GLN A 39 6.13 -12.94 -19.12
N GLY A 40 6.05 -13.88 -18.18
CA GLY A 40 7.11 -14.20 -17.22
C GLY A 40 8.49 -14.44 -17.84
N ALA A 41 8.57 -15.17 -18.95
CA ALA A 41 9.85 -15.43 -19.63
C ALA A 41 10.47 -14.16 -20.24
N GLY A 42 9.65 -13.25 -20.80
CA GLY A 42 10.13 -11.99 -21.39
C GLY A 42 10.54 -10.96 -20.34
N ILE A 43 9.85 -10.92 -19.20
CA ILE A 43 10.21 -10.03 -18.07
C ILE A 43 11.56 -10.46 -17.49
N ILE A 44 11.78 -11.76 -17.32
CA ILE A 44 13.07 -12.30 -16.86
C ILE A 44 14.18 -11.92 -17.82
N ASP A 45 13.96 -12.03 -19.13
CA ASP A 45 15.02 -11.73 -20.09
C ASP A 45 15.38 -10.24 -20.11
N ILE A 46 14.40 -9.35 -20.00
CA ILE A 46 14.64 -7.90 -19.94
C ILE A 46 15.37 -7.51 -18.65
N VAL A 47 14.94 -8.04 -17.50
CA VAL A 47 15.51 -7.66 -16.20
C VAL A 47 16.86 -8.35 -15.94
N LEU A 48 16.95 -9.66 -16.21
CA LEU A 48 18.18 -10.43 -16.01
C LEU A 48 19.17 -10.24 -17.16
N SER A 49 18.84 -9.57 -18.28
CA SER A 49 19.80 -9.28 -19.35
C SER A 49 21.12 -8.73 -18.81
N ASN A 50 21.06 -7.68 -17.98
CA ASN A 50 22.21 -7.05 -17.35
C ASN A 50 22.98 -7.98 -16.38
N LEU A 51 22.32 -9.03 -15.86
CA LEU A 51 22.92 -9.97 -14.91
C LEU A 51 23.46 -11.23 -15.60
N LYS A 52 22.85 -11.66 -16.72
CA LYS A 52 23.27 -12.81 -17.53
C LYS A 52 24.64 -12.62 -18.16
N ASP A 53 25.03 -11.37 -18.42
CA ASP A 53 26.37 -11.05 -18.94
C ASP A 53 27.49 -11.36 -17.93
N THR A 54 27.18 -11.48 -16.63
CA THR A 54 28.16 -11.72 -15.55
C THR A 54 27.93 -13.04 -14.80
N PHE A 55 26.70 -13.56 -14.78
CA PHE A 55 26.34 -14.74 -13.99
C PHE A 55 25.70 -15.84 -14.84
N TYR A 56 26.15 -17.07 -14.62
CA TYR A 56 25.50 -18.27 -15.16
C TYR A 56 24.29 -18.64 -14.28
N PHE A 57 23.10 -18.66 -14.89
CA PHE A 57 21.85 -19.00 -14.22
C PHE A 57 21.43 -20.42 -14.61
N GLU A 58 21.33 -21.32 -13.64
CA GLU A 58 20.77 -22.68 -13.81
C GLU A 58 19.47 -22.84 -13.01
N GLY A 59 18.46 -23.51 -13.60
CA GLY A 59 17.17 -23.82 -12.97
C GLY A 59 15.96 -23.05 -13.53
N ASN A 60 14.79 -23.20 -12.89
CA ASN A 60 13.58 -22.46 -13.24
C ASN A 60 13.62 -21.05 -12.62
N LEU A 61 13.91 -20.05 -13.45
CA LEU A 61 14.02 -18.66 -13.02
C LEU A 61 12.65 -18.03 -12.70
N LEU A 62 11.54 -18.63 -13.16
CA LEU A 62 10.18 -18.22 -12.77
C LEU A 62 9.78 -18.84 -11.42
N ASN A 63 10.30 -18.27 -10.34
CA ASN A 63 9.95 -18.61 -8.97
C ASN A 63 9.04 -17.54 -8.35
N GLY A 64 8.13 -17.93 -7.46
CA GLY A 64 7.28 -17.02 -6.70
C GLY A 64 8.06 -15.91 -5.97
N ASN A 65 9.27 -16.20 -5.47
CA ASN A 65 10.11 -15.17 -4.84
C ASN A 65 10.51 -14.05 -5.80
N LEU A 66 10.85 -14.39 -7.05
CA LEU A 66 11.28 -13.45 -8.07
C LEU A 66 10.08 -12.62 -8.56
N VAL A 67 8.91 -13.27 -8.70
CA VAL A 67 7.65 -12.59 -9.02
C VAL A 67 7.23 -11.63 -7.90
N THR A 68 7.33 -12.03 -6.63
CA THR A 68 7.08 -11.12 -5.49
C THR A 68 8.03 -9.93 -5.50
N TYR A 69 9.31 -10.12 -5.81
CA TYR A 69 10.27 -9.01 -5.94
C TYR A 69 9.83 -8.01 -7.02
N PHE A 70 9.34 -8.49 -8.16
CA PHE A 70 8.82 -7.63 -9.22
C PHE A 70 7.57 -6.88 -8.82
N ILE A 71 6.61 -7.55 -8.19
CA ILE A 71 5.38 -6.93 -7.71
C ILE A 71 5.70 -5.81 -6.72
N LEU A 72 6.56 -6.08 -5.73
CA LEU A 72 6.95 -5.09 -4.73
C LEU A 72 7.68 -3.90 -5.36
N ASN A 73 8.56 -4.12 -6.34
CA ASN A 73 9.22 -3.02 -7.05
C ASN A 73 8.25 -2.19 -7.89
N SER A 74 7.32 -2.82 -8.60
CA SER A 74 6.31 -2.10 -9.38
C SER A 74 5.38 -1.27 -8.48
N LEU A 75 4.97 -1.83 -7.35
CA LEU A 75 4.07 -1.16 -6.39
C LEU A 75 4.76 -0.06 -5.57
N TRP A 76 6.09 -0.01 -5.54
CA TRP A 76 6.86 0.98 -4.76
C TRP A 76 6.44 2.42 -5.06
N PHE A 77 6.14 2.74 -6.32
CA PHE A 77 5.74 4.09 -6.71
C PHE A 77 4.24 4.36 -6.53
N HIS A 78 3.39 3.37 -6.85
CA HIS A 78 1.93 3.54 -6.83
C HIS A 78 1.35 3.63 -5.41
N VAL A 79 1.88 2.84 -4.47
CA VAL A 79 1.35 2.76 -3.11
C VAL A 79 1.50 4.10 -2.34
N PRO A 80 2.66 4.78 -2.33
CA PRO A 80 2.79 6.10 -1.70
C PRO A 80 1.84 7.14 -2.29
N LEU A 81 1.66 7.15 -3.61
CA LEU A 81 0.74 8.09 -4.28
C LEU A 81 -0.70 7.90 -3.79
N ILE A 82 -1.17 6.66 -3.76
CA ILE A 82 -2.51 6.32 -3.29
C ILE A 82 -2.68 6.70 -1.82
N LEU A 83 -1.69 6.39 -0.97
CA LEU A 83 -1.71 6.73 0.45
C LEU A 83 -1.78 8.24 0.68
N ILE A 84 -1.01 9.05 -0.05
CA ILE A 84 -1.07 10.52 0.06
C ILE A 84 -2.50 11.04 -0.20
N ILE A 85 -3.20 10.49 -1.19
CA ILE A 85 -4.58 10.87 -1.51
C ILE A 85 -5.52 10.58 -0.34
N ILE A 86 -5.40 9.41 0.31
CA ILE A 86 -6.21 9.06 1.50
C ILE A 86 -5.86 10.01 2.65
N MET A 87 -4.57 10.17 2.93
CA MET A 87 -4.08 10.90 4.09
C MET A 87 -4.40 12.38 4.02
N SER A 88 -4.39 12.98 2.82
CA SER A 88 -4.85 14.35 2.59
C SER A 88 -6.29 14.57 3.06
N GLY A 89 -7.12 13.52 3.03
CA GLY A 89 -8.50 13.54 3.45
C GLY A 89 -8.70 13.84 4.93
N LEU A 90 -7.83 13.36 5.82
CA LEU A 90 -8.04 13.43 7.27
C LEU A 90 -8.19 14.84 7.84
N LEU A 91 -7.59 15.83 7.18
CA LEU A 91 -7.64 17.24 7.60
C LEU A 91 -8.51 18.08 6.67
N THR A 92 -8.47 17.79 5.37
CA THR A 92 -9.23 18.56 4.37
C THR A 92 -10.74 18.33 4.45
N THR A 93 -11.20 17.11 4.82
CA THR A 93 -12.64 16.86 4.98
C THR A 93 -13.20 17.63 6.16
N GLU A 94 -12.48 17.70 7.28
CA GLU A 94 -12.92 18.45 8.46
C GLU A 94 -12.87 19.96 8.27
N TYR A 95 -11.94 20.45 7.46
CA TYR A 95 -11.89 21.84 7.07
C TYR A 95 -13.10 22.20 6.18
N LYS A 96 -13.42 21.33 5.20
CA LYS A 96 -14.57 21.50 4.31
C LYS A 96 -15.90 21.50 5.06
N ASP A 97 -16.06 20.59 6.03
CA ASP A 97 -17.29 20.44 6.81
C ASP A 97 -17.37 21.42 7.99
N LYS A 98 -16.39 22.33 8.13
CA LYS A 98 -16.23 23.31 9.23
C LYS A 98 -16.15 22.68 10.63
N THR A 99 -16.13 21.36 10.76
CA THR A 99 -16.01 20.66 12.04
C THR A 99 -14.68 20.95 12.74
N LEU A 100 -13.63 21.26 11.97
CA LEU A 100 -12.34 21.68 12.51
C LEU A 100 -12.47 22.90 13.44
N GLN A 101 -13.31 23.88 13.08
CA GLN A 101 -13.54 25.08 13.90
C GLN A 101 -14.23 24.72 15.21
N THR A 102 -15.22 23.82 15.17
CA THR A 102 -15.91 23.32 16.37
C THR A 102 -14.96 22.61 17.32
N VAL A 103 -14.08 21.74 16.82
CA VAL A 103 -13.09 21.04 17.66
C VAL A 103 -12.06 22.02 18.23
N MET A 104 -11.67 23.06 17.47
CA MET A 104 -10.75 24.11 17.94
C MET A 104 -11.32 24.97 19.07
N MET A 105 -12.65 25.09 19.19
CA MET A 105 -13.33 25.83 20.25
C MET A 105 -13.54 25.01 21.54
N GLN A 106 -13.36 23.69 21.49
CA GLN A 106 -13.46 22.82 22.65
C GLN A 106 -12.17 22.85 23.49
N PRO A 107 -12.23 22.50 24.80
CA PRO A 107 -11.05 22.43 25.68
C PRO A 107 -10.17 21.20 25.39
N VAL A 108 -9.86 20.94 24.11
CA VAL A 108 -8.97 19.87 23.66
C VAL A 108 -7.59 20.45 23.37
N LYS A 109 -6.54 19.81 23.88
CA LYS A 109 -5.16 20.23 23.60
C LYS A 109 -4.85 20.07 22.10
N LYS A 110 -4.62 21.19 21.39
CA LYS A 110 -4.40 21.25 19.92
C LYS A 110 -3.28 20.32 19.44
N TRP A 111 -2.19 20.23 20.20
CA TRP A 111 -1.10 19.29 19.93
C TRP A 111 -1.54 17.83 19.98
N GLN A 112 -2.34 17.45 20.97
CA GLN A 112 -2.84 16.08 21.10
C GLN A 112 -3.80 15.71 19.96
N TYR A 113 -4.54 16.69 19.45
CA TYR A 113 -5.43 16.51 18.30
C TYR A 113 -4.65 16.18 17.02
N ILE A 114 -3.70 17.04 16.63
CA ILE A 114 -2.88 16.81 15.43
C ILE A 114 -2.02 15.56 15.57
N PHE A 115 -1.45 15.32 16.75
CA PHE A 115 -0.65 14.13 17.00
C PHE A 115 -1.47 12.83 16.88
N SER A 116 -2.75 12.84 17.27
CA SER A 116 -3.62 11.68 17.09
C SER A 116 -3.82 11.33 15.61
N LYS A 117 -4.00 12.33 14.74
CA LYS A 117 -4.12 12.12 13.29
C LYS A 117 -2.83 11.57 12.69
N TYR A 118 -1.68 12.05 13.16
CA TYR A 118 -0.37 11.57 12.72
C TYR A 118 -0.13 10.11 13.12
N ILE A 119 -0.48 9.71 14.35
CA ILE A 119 -0.38 8.30 14.76
C ILE A 119 -1.30 7.42 13.91
N VAL A 120 -2.55 7.84 13.69
CA VAL A 120 -3.49 7.08 12.86
C VAL A 120 -2.98 6.95 11.42
N ALA A 121 -2.36 8.00 10.87
CA ALA A 121 -1.70 7.97 9.57
C ALA A 121 -0.63 6.88 9.45
N ILE A 122 0.27 6.84 10.43
CA ILE A 122 1.38 5.89 10.46
C ILE A 122 0.83 4.47 10.57
N VAL A 123 -0.04 4.22 11.56
CA VAL A 123 -0.59 2.88 11.80
C VAL A 123 -1.34 2.37 10.58
N PHE A 124 -2.14 3.23 9.94
CA PHE A 124 -2.86 2.86 8.73
C PHE A 124 -1.91 2.56 7.57
N THR A 125 -0.91 3.40 7.34
CA THR A 125 0.10 3.20 6.28
C THR A 125 0.87 1.89 6.49
N THR A 126 1.35 1.63 7.70
CA THR A 126 2.04 0.39 8.04
C THR A 126 1.14 -0.84 7.85
N CYS A 127 -0.13 -0.75 8.23
CA CYS A 127 -1.10 -1.81 8.02
C CYS A 127 -1.30 -2.12 6.53
N VAL A 128 -1.49 -1.08 5.69
CA VAL A 128 -1.66 -1.24 4.23
C VAL A 128 -0.43 -1.89 3.60
N VAL A 129 0.77 -1.41 3.93
CA VAL A 129 2.03 -1.99 3.42
C VAL A 129 2.21 -3.44 3.88
N PHE A 130 1.83 -3.76 5.12
CA PHE A 130 1.90 -5.12 5.64
C PHE A 130 0.93 -6.06 4.93
N VAL A 131 -0.32 -5.63 4.70
CA VAL A 131 -1.31 -6.41 3.95
C VAL A 131 -0.83 -6.66 2.53
N LEU A 132 -0.28 -5.64 1.87
CA LEU A 132 0.32 -5.75 0.54
C LEU A 132 1.46 -6.76 0.49
N ALA A 133 2.40 -6.70 1.44
CA ALA A 133 3.49 -7.65 1.49
C ALA A 133 2.98 -9.10 1.65
N LEU A 134 1.94 -9.28 2.49
CA LEU A 134 1.33 -10.58 2.72
C LEU A 134 0.58 -11.10 1.49
N THR A 135 -0.19 -10.27 0.81
CA THR A 135 -0.96 -10.65 -0.39
C THR A 135 -0.03 -10.96 -1.56
N SER A 136 0.99 -10.13 -1.77
CA SER A 136 1.95 -10.32 -2.85
C SER A 136 2.83 -11.55 -2.63
N PHE A 137 3.10 -11.92 -1.37
CA PHE A 137 3.79 -13.17 -1.07
C PHE A 137 2.87 -14.38 -1.31
N LEU A 138 1.66 -14.37 -0.74
CA LEU A 138 0.71 -15.47 -0.86
C LEU A 138 0.31 -15.76 -2.30
N LEU A 139 -0.02 -14.72 -3.08
CA LEU A 139 -0.48 -14.86 -4.47
C LEU A 139 0.64 -15.35 -5.40
N SER A 140 1.85 -14.80 -5.27
CA SER A 140 2.99 -15.27 -6.08
C SER A 140 3.35 -16.71 -5.78
N TYR A 141 3.29 -17.12 -4.50
CA TYR A 141 3.56 -18.51 -4.14
C TYR A 141 2.50 -19.48 -4.62
N ALA A 142 1.23 -19.08 -4.53
CA ALA A 142 0.11 -19.89 -4.99
C ALA A 142 0.16 -20.13 -6.50
N LEU A 143 0.62 -19.14 -7.29
CA LEU A 143 0.63 -19.21 -8.75
C LEU A 143 1.93 -19.78 -9.35
N PHE A 144 3.09 -19.41 -8.80
CA PHE A 144 4.39 -19.77 -9.37
C PHE A 144 5.15 -20.83 -8.55
N GLY A 145 4.67 -21.15 -7.34
CA GLY A 145 5.25 -22.19 -6.49
C GLY A 145 6.62 -21.86 -5.92
N LYS A 146 7.22 -22.86 -5.28
CA LYS A 146 8.64 -22.90 -4.92
C LYS A 146 9.40 -23.35 -6.15
N GLY A 147 10.16 -22.44 -6.76
CA GLY A 147 11.16 -22.79 -7.77
C GLY A 147 12.19 -23.78 -7.23
#